data_AF-A0A1Z8W6A2-F1
#
_entry.id   AF-A0A1Z8W6A2-F1
#
_cell.length_a   1.000
_cell.length_b   1.000
_cell.length_c   1.000
_cell.angle_alpha   90.00
_cell.angle_beta   90.00
_cell.angle_gamma   90.00
#
_symmetry.space_group_name_H-M   'P 1'
#
loop_
_entity.id
_entity.type
_entity.pdbx_description
1 polymer ?
#
loop_
_entity_poly.entity_id
_entity_poly.type
_entity_poly.pdbx_seq_one_letter_code
_entity_poly.pdbx_strand_id
1 'polypeptide(L)'
;MAWTDESKAQAVEMYTEAEPTPETSMEIVKDIAEELGESPNGVRMILTKAGVYVKKSPAARSTSSSTGGGTARVSKADAQETLKGALSDAGQEIDADIIDKLTGKAAVYFAGVINAIND
;
A
#
# COMPACT_ATOMS: atom_id res chain seq x y z
N MET A 1 -17.72 11.89 6.95
CA MET A 1 -18.14 11.91 8.36
C MET A 1 -17.08 11.21 9.21
N ALA A 2 -17.12 11.36 10.53
CA ALA A 2 -16.34 10.50 11.42
C ALA A 2 -17.16 9.24 11.73
N TRP A 3 -16.56 8.06 11.62
CA TRP A 3 -17.21 6.79 11.93
C TRP A 3 -17.52 6.69 13.42
N THR A 4 -18.79 6.44 13.77
CA THR A 4 -19.20 6.12 15.15
C THR A 4 -18.92 4.65 15.43
N ASP A 5 -18.86 4.25 16.70
CA ASP A 5 -18.66 2.84 17.03
C ASP A 5 -19.84 1.97 16.60
N GLU A 6 -21.05 2.55 16.61
CA GLU A 6 -22.27 1.94 16.08
C GLU A 6 -22.17 1.69 14.57
N SER A 7 -21.78 2.70 13.77
CA SER A 7 -21.69 2.53 12.32
C SER A 7 -20.58 1.57 11.91
N LYS A 8 -19.48 1.49 12.68
CA LYS A 8 -18.44 0.48 12.49
C LYS A 8 -18.95 -0.92 12.76
N ALA A 9 -19.68 -1.11 13.86
CA ALA A 9 -20.25 -2.40 14.22
C ALA A 9 -21.25 -2.86 13.16
N GLN A 10 -22.13 -1.96 12.71
CA GLN A 10 -23.08 -2.23 11.63
C GLN A 10 -22.39 -2.68 10.34
N ALA A 11 -21.34 -1.98 9.90
CA ALA A 11 -20.58 -2.38 8.71
C ALA A 11 -19.96 -3.78 8.84
N VAL A 12 -19.46 -4.14 10.04
CA VAL A 12 -18.90 -5.47 10.31
C VAL A 12 -19.99 -6.53 10.27
N GLU A 13 -21.13 -6.30 10.93
CA GLU A 13 -22.27 -7.21 10.97
C GLU A 13 -22.80 -7.51 9.57
N MET A 14 -23.17 -6.48 8.80
CA MET A 14 -23.65 -6.59 7.42
C MET A 14 -22.67 -7.38 6.54
N TYR A 15 -21.36 -7.14 6.71
CA TYR A 15 -20.35 -7.82 5.94
C TYR A 15 -20.22 -9.30 6.33
N THR A 16 -20.27 -9.64 7.62
CA THR A 16 -20.19 -11.02 8.09
C THR A 16 -21.44 -11.84 7.76
N GLU A 17 -22.63 -11.22 7.82
CA GLU A 17 -23.90 -11.86 7.49
C GLU A 17 -24.00 -12.20 5.99
N ALA A 18 -23.39 -11.39 5.13
CA ALA A 18 -23.32 -11.62 3.70
C ALA A 18 -22.36 -12.75 3.26
N GLU A 19 -21.78 -13.49 4.23
CA GLU A 19 -20.86 -14.63 4.01
C GLU A 19 -19.81 -14.36 2.91
N PRO A 20 -18.89 -13.43 3.15
CA PRO A 20 -18.04 -12.87 2.12
C PRO A 20 -17.05 -13.92 1.62
N THR A 21 -16.95 -14.03 0.30
CA THR A 21 -15.94 -14.86 -0.37
C THR A 21 -14.89 -13.98 -1.03
N PRO A 22 -13.72 -14.53 -1.42
CA PRO A 22 -12.72 -13.77 -2.16
C PRO A 22 -13.25 -13.11 -3.46
N GLU A 23 -14.30 -13.68 -4.07
CA GLU A 23 -14.90 -13.14 -5.29
C GLU A 23 -16.02 -12.12 -5.00
N THR A 24 -16.80 -12.33 -3.92
CA THR A 24 -17.97 -11.48 -3.58
C THR A 24 -17.64 -10.32 -2.64
N SER A 25 -16.54 -10.42 -1.89
CA SER A 25 -16.15 -9.46 -0.84
C SER A 25 -16.16 -7.99 -1.30
N MET A 26 -15.66 -7.71 -2.50
CA MET A 26 -15.61 -6.32 -3.01
C MET A 26 -16.98 -5.78 -3.43
N GLU A 27 -17.91 -6.64 -3.85
CA GLU A 27 -19.29 -6.22 -4.14
C GLU A 27 -20.03 -5.92 -2.83
N ILE A 28 -19.91 -6.80 -1.83
CA ILE A 28 -20.49 -6.58 -0.49
C ILE A 28 -19.98 -5.27 0.13
N VAL A 29 -18.68 -4.95 -0.03
CA VAL A 29 -18.12 -3.66 0.44
C VAL A 29 -18.75 -2.45 -0.26
N LYS A 30 -19.11 -2.56 -1.55
CA LYS A 30 -19.79 -1.47 -2.27
C LYS A 30 -21.22 -1.31 -1.79
N ASP A 31 -21.94 -2.42 -1.63
CA ASP A 31 -23.34 -2.40 -1.17
C ASP A 31 -23.44 -1.75 0.22
N ILE A 32 -22.58 -2.16 1.15
CA ILE A 32 -22.50 -1.55 2.50
C ILE A 32 -22.13 -0.07 2.43
N ALA A 33 -21.22 0.31 1.53
CA ALA A 33 -20.82 1.71 1.37
C ALA A 33 -22.00 2.57 0.86
N GLU A 34 -22.77 2.07 -0.09
CA GLU A 34 -23.98 2.75 -0.59
C GLU A 34 -25.05 2.86 0.50
N GLU A 35 -25.30 1.79 1.26
CA GLU A 35 -26.31 1.77 2.33
C GLU A 35 -25.95 2.69 3.51
N LEU A 36 -24.67 2.73 3.89
CA LEU A 36 -24.18 3.57 4.99
C LEU A 36 -23.84 5.00 4.56
N GLY A 37 -23.92 5.33 3.26
CA GLY A 37 -23.50 6.63 2.73
C GLY A 37 -22.00 6.92 2.93
N GLU A 38 -21.19 5.86 2.95
CA GLU A 38 -19.74 5.90 3.17
C GLU A 38 -18.98 5.55 1.89
N SER A 39 -17.66 5.73 1.89
CA SER A 39 -16.85 5.30 0.74
C SER A 39 -16.52 3.79 0.83
N PRO A 40 -16.45 3.06 -0.30
CA PRO A 40 -16.03 1.65 -0.31
C PRO A 40 -14.66 1.42 0.35
N ASN A 41 -13.73 2.37 0.21
CA ASN A 41 -12.44 2.29 0.89
C ASN A 41 -12.54 2.50 2.40
N GLY A 42 -13.45 3.38 2.86
CA GLY A 42 -13.75 3.57 4.29
C GLY A 42 -14.25 2.28 4.92
N VAL A 43 -15.28 1.66 4.33
CA VAL A 43 -15.83 0.36 4.75
C VAL A 43 -14.72 -0.69 4.79
N ARG A 44 -13.95 -0.85 3.70
CA ARG A 44 -12.82 -1.80 3.66
C ARG A 44 -11.82 -1.58 4.79
N MET A 45 -11.51 -0.32 5.15
CA MET A 45 -10.60 -0.02 6.26
C MET A 45 -11.17 -0.46 7.61
N ILE A 46 -12.47 -0.26 7.85
CA ILE A 46 -13.13 -0.73 9.07
C ILE A 46 -13.07 -2.26 9.16
N LEU A 47 -13.47 -2.95 8.09
CA LEU A 47 -13.45 -4.42 8.02
C LEU A 47 -12.04 -5.00 8.19
N THR A 48 -11.02 -4.34 7.61
CA THR A 48 -9.62 -4.74 7.76
C THR A 48 -9.14 -4.56 9.20
N LYS A 49 -9.50 -3.44 9.85
CA LYS A 49 -9.15 -3.20 11.27
C LYS A 49 -9.88 -4.16 12.21
N ALA A 50 -11.10 -4.57 11.87
CA ALA A 50 -11.87 -5.58 12.58
C ALA A 50 -11.40 -7.02 12.30
N GLY A 51 -10.49 -7.23 11.34
CA GLY A 51 -9.93 -8.54 11.00
C GLY A 51 -10.84 -9.47 10.20
N VAL A 52 -12.03 -9.00 9.79
CA VAL A 52 -13.03 -9.83 9.08
C VAL A 52 -12.92 -9.75 7.55
N TYR A 53 -12.21 -8.74 7.02
CA TYR A 53 -12.15 -8.51 5.57
C TYR A 53 -11.50 -9.67 4.79
N VAL A 54 -12.29 -10.28 3.90
CA VAL A 54 -11.82 -11.33 2.98
C VAL A 54 -11.19 -10.68 1.75
N LYS A 55 -9.89 -10.84 1.59
CA LYS A 55 -9.17 -10.34 0.41
C LYS A 55 -9.44 -11.23 -0.80
N LYS A 56 -9.50 -10.61 -1.98
CA LYS A 56 -9.51 -11.36 -3.23
C LYS A 56 -8.30 -12.29 -3.30
N SER A 57 -8.55 -13.57 -3.59
CA SER A 57 -7.49 -14.54 -3.78
C SER A 57 -6.71 -14.10 -5.01
N PRO A 58 -5.38 -13.93 -4.92
CA PRO A 58 -4.61 -13.72 -6.14
C PRO A 58 -4.87 -14.94 -7.04
N ALA A 59 -5.19 -14.68 -8.32
CA ALA A 59 -5.14 -15.73 -9.33
C ALA A 59 -3.77 -16.41 -9.21
N ALA A 60 -3.73 -17.74 -9.21
CA ALA A 60 -2.51 -18.51 -9.04
C ALA A 60 -1.43 -18.02 -10.03
N ARG A 61 -0.54 -17.17 -9.55
CA ARG A 61 0.67 -16.81 -10.26
C ARG A 61 1.72 -17.82 -9.83
N SER A 62 2.31 -18.47 -10.82
CA SER A 62 3.46 -19.35 -10.68
C SER A 62 4.47 -18.75 -9.70
N THR A 63 5.00 -19.62 -8.84
CA THR A 63 5.97 -19.35 -7.79
C THR A 63 7.11 -18.45 -8.28
N SER A 64 7.01 -17.15 -8.04
CA SER A 64 8.15 -16.25 -7.99
C SER A 64 8.27 -15.79 -6.54
N SER A 65 9.32 -16.30 -5.89
CA SER A 65 9.99 -15.74 -4.71
C SER A 65 9.31 -14.53 -4.06
N SER A 66 8.87 -14.73 -2.82
CA SER A 66 8.81 -13.73 -1.75
C SER A 66 9.49 -12.38 -2.06
N THR A 67 8.68 -11.41 -2.47
CA THR A 67 8.88 -10.00 -2.14
C THR A 67 7.48 -9.41 -2.06
N GLY A 68 7.06 -9.07 -0.84
CA GLY A 68 5.69 -8.66 -0.53
C GLY A 68 5.13 -7.65 -1.53
N GLY A 69 4.05 -8.04 -2.21
CA GLY A 69 3.35 -7.25 -3.23
C GLY A 69 2.41 -6.17 -2.67
N GLY A 70 2.62 -5.71 -1.44
CA GLY A 70 2.29 -4.33 -1.10
C GLY A 70 3.60 -3.60 -1.27
N THR A 71 3.68 -2.59 -2.15
CA THR A 71 4.87 -1.74 -2.32
C THR A 71 5.59 -1.66 -0.99
N ALA A 72 6.69 -2.41 -0.82
CA ALA A 72 7.39 -2.46 0.46
C ALA A 72 7.56 -1.00 0.83
N ARG A 73 7.02 -0.56 1.97
CA ARG A 73 7.04 0.86 2.31
C ARG A 73 8.50 1.24 2.34
N VAL A 74 8.96 1.83 1.25
CA VAL A 74 10.33 2.25 1.11
C VAL A 74 10.43 3.42 2.08
N SER A 75 11.18 3.22 3.16
CA SER A 75 11.52 4.30 4.07
C SER A 75 12.17 5.39 3.24
N LYS A 76 11.65 6.61 3.37
CA LYS A 76 12.20 7.76 2.64
C LYS A 76 13.69 7.94 2.97
N ALA A 77 14.06 7.75 4.23
CA ALA A 77 15.45 7.85 4.69
C ALA A 77 16.34 6.78 4.03
N ASP A 78 15.95 5.50 4.06
CA ASP A 78 16.75 4.41 3.48
C ASP A 78 16.92 4.59 1.96
N ALA A 79 15.88 5.05 1.27
CA ALA A 79 15.96 5.35 -0.17
C ALA A 79 16.90 6.49 -0.49
N GLN A 80 16.89 7.55 0.33
CA GLN A 80 17.77 8.69 0.17
C GLN A 80 19.22 8.33 0.46
N GLU A 81 19.48 7.50 1.48
CA GLU A 81 20.81 6.99 1.78
C GLU A 81 21.36 6.13 0.64
N THR A 82 20.51 5.26 0.08
CA THR A 82 20.86 4.45 -1.10
C THR A 82 21.25 5.33 -2.29
N LEU A 83 20.50 6.41 -2.56
CA LEU A 83 20.83 7.35 -3.63
C LEU A 83 22.13 8.11 -3.36
N LYS A 84 22.37 8.53 -2.10
CA LYS A 84 23.64 9.18 -1.71
C LYS A 84 24.83 8.24 -1.95
N GLY A 85 24.70 6.96 -1.59
CA GLY A 85 25.71 5.93 -1.87
C GLY A 85 26.01 5.81 -3.37
N ALA A 86 24.97 5.61 -4.19
CA ALA A 86 25.12 5.49 -5.65
C ALA A 86 25.81 6.70 -6.30
N LEU A 87 25.50 7.93 -5.84
CA LEU A 87 26.15 9.16 -6.30
C LEU A 87 27.61 9.25 -5.86
N SER A 88 27.92 8.84 -4.63
CA SER A 88 29.29 8.76 -4.12
C SER A 88 30.13 7.76 -4.91
N ASP A 89 29.57 6.59 -5.23
CA ASP A 89 30.24 5.57 -6.05
C ASP A 89 30.47 6.06 -7.50
N ALA A 90 29.57 6.89 -8.02
CA ALA A 90 29.74 7.62 -9.29
C ALA A 90 30.73 8.80 -9.22
N GLY A 91 31.35 9.06 -8.06
CA GLY A 91 32.29 10.15 -7.83
C GLY A 91 31.67 11.55 -7.90
N GLN A 92 30.35 11.67 -7.71
CA GLN A 92 29.64 12.94 -7.77
C GLN A 92 29.58 13.63 -6.40
N GLU A 93 29.60 14.96 -6.40
CA GLU A 93 29.30 15.74 -5.20
C GLU A 93 27.81 15.67 -4.87
N ILE A 94 27.49 15.36 -3.61
CA ILE A 94 26.13 15.14 -3.14
C ILE A 94 25.58 16.43 -2.54
N ASP A 95 24.53 16.98 -3.16
CA ASP A 95 23.71 18.04 -2.57
C ASP A 95 22.64 17.41 -1.67
N ALA A 96 22.92 17.34 -0.36
CA ALA A 96 22.02 16.75 0.62
C ALA A 96 20.65 17.45 0.66
N ASP A 97 20.60 18.78 0.53
CA ASP A 97 19.36 19.57 0.54
C ASP A 97 18.43 19.22 -0.63
N ILE A 98 18.98 18.87 -1.79
CA ILE A 98 18.21 18.39 -2.93
C ILE A 98 17.72 16.96 -2.70
N ILE A 99 18.58 16.06 -2.22
CA ILE A 99 18.18 14.67 -1.96
C ILE A 99 17.08 14.60 -0.89
N ASP A 100 17.15 15.42 0.16
CA ASP A 100 16.18 15.48 1.24
C ASP A 100 14.75 15.87 0.77
N LYS A 101 14.66 16.60 -0.35
CA LYS A 101 13.38 16.96 -0.99
C LYS A 101 12.77 15.83 -1.81
N LEU A 102 13.52 14.80 -2.18
CA LEU A 102 12.99 13.68 -2.95
C LEU A 102 12.04 12.80 -2.14
N THR A 103 11.03 12.23 -2.80
CA THR A 103 10.23 11.16 -2.21
C THR A 103 11.03 9.86 -2.22
N GLY A 104 10.74 8.92 -1.32
CA GLY A 104 11.43 7.62 -1.31
C GLY A 104 11.34 6.88 -2.65
N LYS A 105 10.21 6.99 -3.36
CA LYS A 105 10.06 6.42 -4.71
C LYS A 105 10.96 7.10 -5.74
N ALA A 106 11.07 8.43 -5.71
CA ALA A 106 11.94 9.17 -6.61
C ALA A 106 13.41 8.83 -6.34
N ALA A 107 13.81 8.75 -5.07
CA ALA A 107 15.17 8.39 -4.69
C ALA A 107 15.56 6.98 -5.15
N VAL A 108 14.68 5.99 -4.98
CA VAL A 108 14.88 4.62 -5.52
C VAL A 108 15.02 4.62 -7.04
N TYR A 109 14.17 5.37 -7.74
CA TYR A 109 14.23 5.45 -9.21
C TYR A 109 15.60 5.98 -9.67
N PHE A 110 16.07 7.11 -9.13
CA PHE A 110 17.35 7.69 -9.53
C PHE A 110 18.55 6.82 -9.13
N ALA A 111 18.52 6.21 -7.95
CA ALA A 111 19.59 5.30 -7.52
C ALA A 111 19.74 4.13 -8.49
N GLY A 112 18.62 3.56 -8.95
CA GLY A 112 18.63 2.49 -9.96
C GLY A 112 19.19 2.93 -11.30
N VAL A 113 18.81 4.11 -11.78
CA VAL A 113 19.35 4.67 -13.04
C VAL A 113 20.85 4.91 -12.95
N ILE A 114 21.34 5.47 -11.84
CA ILE A 114 22.77 5.74 -11.63
C ILE A 114 23.57 4.44 -11.60
N ASN A 115 23.12 3.44 -10.83
CA ASN A 115 23.79 2.15 -10.77
C ASN A 115 23.86 1.48 -12.15
N ALA A 116 22.79 1.56 -12.94
CA ALA A 116 22.77 0.99 -14.29
C ALA A 116 23.71 1.69 -15.29
N ILE A 117 24.13 2.93 -15.00
CA ILE A 117 25.10 3.68 -15.81
C ILE A 117 26.53 3.43 -15.31
N ASN A 118 26.71 3.10 -14.03
CA ASN A 118 28.00 2.83 -13.42
C ASN A 118 28.54 1.41 -13.67
N ASP A 119 27.67 0.47 -14.08
CA ASP A 119 28.02 -0.86 -14.62
C ASP A 119 28.56 -0.77 -16.07
#